data_AF-A0A5J4RHC1-F1
#
_entry.id   AF-A0A5J4RHC1-F1
#
_cell.length_a   1.000
_cell.length_b   1.000
_cell.length_c   1.000
_cell.angle_alpha   90.00
_cell.angle_beta   90.00
_cell.angle_gamma   90.00
#
_symmetry.space_group_name_H-M   'P 1'
#
loop_
_entity.id
_entity.type
_entity.pdbx_description
1 polymer ?
#
loop_
_entity_poly.entity_id
_entity_poly.type
_entity_poly.pdbx_seq_one_letter_code
_entity_poly.pdbx_strand_id
1 'polypeptide(L)'
;MAQPKVPRSIKPKIQPVVDYGRIQPQARELEEVVLGAIMIEKDAYSLISEMLRPESFYEYIHQLIYASITDLALRQEPVDIITVTEQLRKRGELDEVGGPFYITQLSSKVASSAHIEYHARIIAQKYLARELITFTSHIQSKAFDETIDVDDLMQEAEGKLFEISQQNMKKDYTQINPVIAQAYELMQKVAARTDGLSGLESGYNALD
;
A
#
# COMPACT_ATOMS: atom_id res chain seq x y z
N MET A 1 51.41 -39.80 35.65
CA MET A 1 50.14 -39.23 36.13
C MET A 1 49.66 -38.19 35.12
N ALA A 2 48.79 -38.58 34.19
CA ALA A 2 48.22 -37.67 33.19
C ALA A 2 46.84 -37.22 33.68
N GLN A 3 46.65 -35.91 33.85
CA GLN A 3 45.35 -35.33 34.23
C GLN A 3 44.39 -35.35 33.02
N PRO A 4 43.10 -35.67 33.20
CA PRO A 4 42.13 -35.61 32.11
C PRO A 4 41.73 -34.15 31.83
N LYS A 5 41.78 -33.76 30.55
CA LYS A 5 41.28 -32.46 30.07
C LYS A 5 39.75 -32.44 30.15
N VAL A 6 39.21 -31.42 30.83
CA VAL A 6 37.78 -31.13 30.90
C VAL A 6 37.25 -30.77 29.49
N PRO A 7 36.11 -31.32 29.03
CA PRO A 7 35.55 -30.95 27.74
C PRO A 7 35.00 -29.51 27.78
N ARG A 8 35.38 -28.69 26.79
CA ARG A 8 34.88 -27.32 26.61
C ARG A 8 33.37 -27.35 26.36
N SER A 9 32.61 -26.67 27.22
CA SER A 9 31.19 -26.37 27.02
C SER A 9 31.02 -25.55 25.75
N ILE A 10 30.35 -26.12 24.75
CA ILE A 10 29.96 -25.43 23.52
C ILE A 10 28.66 -24.69 23.87
N LYS A 11 28.75 -23.38 24.15
CA LYS A 11 27.57 -22.52 24.17
C LYS A 11 26.97 -22.52 22.76
N PRO A 12 25.67 -22.84 22.58
CA PRO A 12 25.06 -22.78 21.26
C PRO A 12 25.06 -21.32 20.79
N LYS A 13 25.76 -21.03 19.67
CA LYS A 13 25.58 -19.76 18.98
C LYS A 13 24.17 -19.77 18.40
N ILE A 14 23.26 -19.04 19.05
CA ILE A 14 21.92 -18.79 18.52
C ILE A 14 22.11 -17.94 17.27
N GLN A 15 21.94 -18.55 16.10
CA GLN A 15 21.95 -17.83 14.84
C GLN A 15 20.57 -17.18 14.67
N PRO A 16 20.49 -15.87 14.38
CA PRO A 16 19.22 -15.28 14.01
C PRO A 16 18.71 -15.99 12.74
N VAL A 17 17.49 -16.52 12.81
CA VAL A 17 16.83 -17.12 11.66
C VAL A 17 16.45 -15.97 10.72
N VAL A 18 17.32 -15.70 9.75
CA VAL A 18 17.01 -14.79 8.66
C VAL A 18 16.34 -15.62 7.56
N ASP A 19 15.07 -15.36 7.30
CA ASP A 19 14.26 -16.03 6.26
C ASP A 19 14.70 -15.54 4.85
N TYR A 20 15.89 -15.96 4.40
CA TYR A 20 16.46 -15.57 3.10
C TYR A 20 15.78 -16.22 1.88
N GLY A 21 14.73 -17.02 2.06
CA GLY A 21 14.12 -17.80 0.97
C GLY A 21 12.88 -17.19 0.32
N ARG A 22 12.29 -16.17 0.94
CA ARG A 22 11.01 -15.59 0.49
C ARG A 22 11.21 -14.23 -0.15
N ILE A 23 10.62 -14.06 -1.33
CA ILE A 23 10.56 -12.77 -1.99
C ILE A 23 9.59 -11.88 -1.22
N GLN A 24 10.01 -10.64 -0.95
CA GLN A 24 9.17 -9.65 -0.29
C GLN A 24 7.85 -9.42 -1.06
N PRO A 25 6.73 -9.17 -0.35
CA PRO A 25 5.45 -8.88 -0.98
C PRO A 25 5.53 -7.70 -1.97
N GLN A 26 5.17 -7.97 -3.23
CA GLN A 26 5.28 -7.01 -4.33
C GLN A 26 4.18 -7.23 -5.38
N ALA A 27 3.92 -6.21 -6.19
CA ALA A 27 2.99 -6.26 -7.33
C ALA A 27 3.49 -5.35 -8.46
N ARG A 28 4.68 -5.66 -9.01
CA ARG A 28 5.41 -4.81 -9.96
C ARG A 28 4.58 -4.40 -11.18
N GLU A 29 3.83 -5.33 -11.75
CA GLU A 29 2.97 -5.05 -12.90
C GLU A 29 1.88 -4.02 -12.57
N LEU A 30 1.32 -4.07 -11.35
CA LEU A 30 0.34 -3.08 -10.91
C LEU A 30 0.97 -1.72 -10.65
N GLU A 31 2.21 -1.69 -10.14
CA GLU A 31 2.97 -0.45 -9.97
C GLU A 31 3.14 0.27 -11.30
N GLU A 32 3.54 -0.46 -12.35
CA GLU A 32 3.71 0.10 -13.69
C GLU A 32 2.39 0.64 -14.26
N VAL A 33 1.29 -0.13 -14.10
CA VAL A 33 -0.04 0.27 -14.56
C VAL A 33 -0.52 1.52 -13.81
N VAL A 34 -0.31 1.59 -12.50
CA VAL A 34 -0.71 2.76 -11.70
C VAL A 34 0.08 4.00 -12.10
N LEU A 35 1.40 3.90 -12.23
CA LEU A 35 2.23 5.03 -12.66
C LEU A 35 1.87 5.51 -14.06
N GLY A 36 1.69 4.58 -15.02
CA GLY A 36 1.25 4.92 -16.36
C GLY A 36 -0.12 5.61 -16.38
N ALA A 37 -1.06 5.15 -15.55
CA ALA A 37 -2.42 5.68 -15.52
C ALA A 37 -2.45 7.11 -15.00
N ILE A 38 -1.64 7.41 -13.98
CA ILE A 38 -1.48 8.78 -13.45
C ILE A 38 -0.96 9.75 -14.54
N MET A 39 -0.07 9.30 -15.42
CA MET A 39 0.51 10.16 -16.46
C MET A 39 -0.40 10.36 -17.68
N ILE A 40 -1.48 9.56 -17.81
CA ILE A 40 -2.43 9.64 -18.93
C ILE A 40 -3.70 10.36 -18.50
N GLU A 41 -4.19 10.06 -17.31
CA GLU A 41 -5.50 10.49 -16.83
C GLU A 41 -5.34 11.56 -15.75
N LYS A 42 -5.87 12.75 -16.02
CA LYS A 42 -5.70 13.93 -15.18
C LYS A 42 -6.11 13.72 -13.72
N ASP A 43 -7.21 12.99 -13.50
CA ASP A 43 -7.80 12.84 -12.17
C ASP A 43 -7.29 11.58 -11.43
N ALA A 44 -6.50 10.73 -12.09
CA ALA A 44 -6.05 9.47 -11.54
C ALA A 44 -5.19 9.63 -10.27
N TYR A 45 -4.31 10.63 -10.23
CA TYR A 45 -3.50 10.90 -9.03
C TYR A 45 -4.38 11.22 -7.82
N SER A 46 -5.37 12.10 -7.97
CA SER A 46 -6.24 12.54 -6.89
C SER A 46 -7.05 11.41 -6.27
N LEU A 47 -7.41 10.38 -7.05
CA LEU A 47 -8.12 9.21 -6.53
C LEU A 47 -7.27 8.35 -5.59
N ILE A 48 -5.94 8.35 -5.78
CA ILE A 48 -5.04 7.41 -5.11
C ILE A 48 -3.99 8.07 -4.21
N SER A 49 -3.84 9.39 -4.24
CA SER A 49 -2.80 10.13 -3.51
C SER A 49 -2.87 9.95 -1.99
N GLU A 50 -4.04 9.58 -1.46
CA GLU A 50 -4.21 9.27 -0.04
C GLU A 50 -3.85 7.81 0.32
N MET A 51 -3.82 6.90 -0.67
CA MET A 51 -3.53 5.48 -0.46
C MET A 51 -2.04 5.16 -0.56
N LEU A 52 -1.34 5.89 -1.42
CA LEU A 52 0.03 5.56 -1.80
C LEU A 52 0.99 6.68 -1.43
N ARG A 53 2.19 6.25 -1.07
CA ARG A 53 3.37 7.09 -0.88
C ARG A 53 4.49 6.53 -1.74
N PRO A 54 5.59 7.27 -1.99
CA PRO A 54 6.72 6.74 -2.73
C PRO A 54 7.18 5.37 -2.19
N GLU A 55 7.26 5.20 -0.87
CA GLU A 55 7.71 3.98 -0.20
C GLU A 55 6.76 2.78 -0.40
N SER A 56 5.52 3.04 -0.82
CA SER A 56 4.54 2.00 -1.12
C SER A 56 4.94 1.15 -2.33
N PHE A 57 5.76 1.68 -3.23
CA PHE A 57 6.26 0.97 -4.39
C PHE A 57 7.44 0.07 -4.01
N TYR A 58 7.46 -1.14 -4.53
CA TYR A 58 8.55 -2.09 -4.27
C TYR A 58 9.83 -1.70 -5.01
N GLU A 59 9.68 -1.32 -6.29
CA GLU A 59 10.83 -0.95 -7.11
C GLU A 59 11.28 0.47 -6.77
N TYR A 60 12.57 0.63 -6.45
CA TYR A 60 13.12 1.94 -6.11
C TYR A 60 12.89 2.99 -7.21
N ILE A 61 13.05 2.60 -8.47
CA ILE A 61 12.77 3.48 -9.62
C ILE A 61 11.31 3.96 -9.65
N HIS A 62 10.35 3.13 -9.23
CA HIS A 62 8.94 3.53 -9.14
C HIS A 62 8.70 4.52 -8.00
N GLN A 63 9.45 4.38 -6.88
CA GLN A 63 9.42 5.35 -5.79
C GLN A 63 9.85 6.73 -6.28
N LEU A 64 10.94 6.82 -7.04
CA LEU A 64 11.44 8.08 -7.62
C LEU A 64 10.43 8.73 -8.56
N ILE A 65 9.82 7.93 -9.44
CA ILE A 65 8.78 8.40 -10.37
C ILE A 65 7.57 8.93 -9.59
N TYR A 66 7.08 8.18 -8.60
CA TYR A 66 5.93 8.60 -7.80
C TYR A 66 6.23 9.84 -6.94
N ALA A 67 7.45 9.97 -6.43
CA ALA A 67 7.91 11.16 -5.73
C ALA A 67 7.90 12.39 -6.66
N SER A 68 8.39 12.24 -7.89
CA SER A 68 8.35 13.31 -8.90
C SER A 68 6.92 13.70 -9.28
N ILE A 69 6.02 12.73 -9.45
CA ILE A 69 4.58 12.95 -9.63
C ILE A 69 3.99 13.74 -8.47
N THR A 70 4.31 13.36 -7.24
CA THR A 70 3.83 14.02 -6.02
C THR A 70 4.31 15.45 -5.94
N ASP A 71 5.58 15.73 -6.26
CA ASP A 71 6.13 17.09 -6.28
C ASP A 71 5.43 18.00 -7.30
N LEU A 72 5.11 17.46 -8.48
CA LEU A 72 4.38 18.19 -9.53
C LEU A 72 2.95 18.49 -9.06
N ALA A 73 2.26 17.49 -8.52
CA ALA A 73 0.90 17.64 -8.03
C ALA A 73 0.79 18.65 -6.87
N LEU A 74 1.75 18.63 -5.93
CA LEU A 74 1.81 19.61 -4.82
C LEU A 74 2.01 21.04 -5.32
N ARG A 75 2.72 21.22 -6.44
CA ARG A 75 2.89 22.51 -7.12
C ARG A 75 1.74 22.88 -8.06
N GLN A 76 0.70 22.04 -8.12
CA GLN A 76 -0.42 22.17 -9.05
C GLN A 76 0.02 22.24 -10.53
N GLU A 77 1.16 21.61 -10.83
CA GLU A 77 1.66 21.47 -12.20
C GLU A 77 1.00 20.26 -12.87
N PRO A 78 0.82 20.28 -14.20
CA PRO A 78 0.30 19.13 -14.94
C PRO A 78 1.16 17.89 -14.70
N VAL A 79 0.52 16.76 -14.44
CA VAL A 79 1.18 15.46 -14.30
C VAL A 79 0.96 14.67 -15.59
N ASP A 80 1.97 14.67 -16.45
CA ASP A 80 1.98 13.91 -17.70
C ASP A 80 3.40 13.37 -17.98
N ILE A 81 3.54 12.57 -19.03
CA ILE A 81 4.82 11.93 -19.40
C ILE A 81 5.94 12.96 -19.55
N ILE A 82 5.65 14.11 -20.17
CA ILE A 82 6.65 15.14 -20.48
C ILE A 82 7.05 15.85 -19.18
N THR A 83 6.09 16.27 -18.37
CA THR A 83 6.37 17.00 -17.12
C THR A 83 7.07 16.12 -16.09
N VAL A 84 6.67 14.85 -15.96
CA VAL A 84 7.34 13.87 -15.08
C VAL A 84 8.77 13.63 -15.54
N THR A 85 9.00 13.44 -16.84
CA THR A 85 10.36 13.27 -17.40
C THR A 85 11.24 14.48 -17.12
N GLU A 86 10.72 15.69 -17.31
CA GLU A 86 11.46 16.93 -17.03
C GLU A 86 11.73 17.10 -15.53
N GLN A 87 10.78 16.72 -14.66
CA GLN A 87 10.97 16.76 -13.22
C GLN A 87 12.07 15.81 -12.77
N LEU A 88 12.06 14.57 -13.26
CA LEU A 88 13.12 13.60 -13.00
C LEU A 88 14.49 14.10 -13.50
N ARG A 89 14.52 14.77 -14.66
CA ARG A 89 15.74 15.41 -15.17
C ARG A 89 16.25 16.50 -14.24
N LYS A 90 15.37 17.39 -13.77
CA LYS A 90 15.72 18.47 -12.82
C LYS A 90 16.24 17.92 -11.49
N ARG A 91 15.74 16.77 -11.06
CA ARG A 91 16.22 16.05 -9.86
C ARG A 91 17.52 15.28 -10.06
N GLY A 92 17.97 15.11 -11.31
CA GLY A 92 19.15 14.28 -11.63
C GLY A 92 18.88 12.77 -11.53
N GLU A 93 17.61 12.35 -11.50
CA GLU A 93 17.18 10.96 -11.28
C GLU A 93 16.75 10.28 -12.60
N LEU A 94 16.67 11.02 -13.71
CA LEU A 94 16.15 10.51 -14.99
C LEU A 94 16.94 9.29 -15.51
N ASP A 95 18.26 9.31 -15.41
CA ASP A 95 19.09 8.20 -15.88
C ASP A 95 18.93 6.96 -15.00
N GLU A 96 18.70 7.15 -13.69
CA GLU A 96 18.50 6.08 -12.71
C GLU A 96 17.20 5.32 -12.93
N VAL A 97 16.13 6.02 -13.36
CA VAL A 97 14.85 5.38 -13.70
C VAL A 97 14.84 4.72 -15.09
N GLY A 98 15.97 4.67 -15.80
CA GLY A 98 16.06 4.08 -17.14
C GLY A 98 15.79 5.05 -18.29
N GLY A 99 15.80 6.36 -18.01
CA GLY A 99 15.67 7.41 -19.02
C GLY A 99 14.23 7.66 -19.49
N PRO A 100 14.05 8.59 -20.45
CA PRO A 100 12.73 8.98 -20.95
C PRO A 100 11.97 7.83 -21.63
N PHE A 101 12.70 6.83 -22.14
CA PHE A 101 12.10 5.65 -22.76
C PHE A 101 11.29 4.84 -21.75
N TYR A 102 11.80 4.66 -20.52
CA TYR A 102 11.10 3.89 -19.51
C TYR A 102 9.77 4.54 -19.10
N ILE A 103 9.76 5.87 -18.92
CA ILE A 103 8.53 6.62 -18.61
C ILE A 103 7.48 6.46 -19.72
N THR A 104 7.92 6.50 -20.98
CA THR A 104 7.03 6.27 -22.14
C THR A 104 6.53 4.82 -22.19
N GLN A 105 7.34 3.85 -21.75
CA GLN A 105 6.94 2.45 -21.68
C GLN A 105 5.85 2.24 -20.63
N LEU A 106 5.92 2.92 -19.48
CA LEU A 106 4.89 2.83 -18.44
C LEU A 106 3.51 3.26 -18.96
N SER A 107 3.43 4.35 -19.74
CA SER A 107 2.16 4.78 -20.33
C SER A 107 1.59 3.77 -21.32
N SER A 108 2.44 3.02 -22.04
CA SER A 108 1.98 1.99 -22.99
C SER A 108 1.36 0.76 -22.33
N LYS A 109 1.63 0.52 -21.04
CA LYS A 109 1.10 -0.64 -20.29
C LYS A 109 -0.33 -0.45 -19.81
N VAL A 110 -0.91 0.74 -19.97
CA VAL A 110 -2.23 1.08 -19.44
C VAL A 110 -3.27 1.06 -20.56
N ALA A 111 -4.18 0.10 -20.48
CA ALA A 111 -5.36 0.06 -21.36
C ALA A 111 -6.54 0.88 -20.80
N SER A 112 -6.65 0.99 -19.48
CA SER A 112 -7.71 1.76 -18.80
C SER A 112 -7.31 2.11 -17.37
N SER A 113 -7.77 3.26 -16.90
CA SER A 113 -7.66 3.74 -15.52
C SER A 113 -8.87 3.41 -14.63
N ALA A 114 -9.91 2.78 -15.19
CA ALA A 114 -11.19 2.55 -14.50
C ALA A 114 -11.07 1.80 -13.16
N HIS A 115 -10.01 1.02 -12.98
CA HIS A 115 -9.75 0.25 -11.76
C HIS A 115 -8.48 0.69 -11.01
N ILE A 116 -8.00 1.92 -11.24
CA ILE A 116 -6.77 2.41 -10.63
C ILE A 116 -6.81 2.36 -9.09
N GLU A 117 -7.95 2.66 -8.47
CA GLU A 117 -8.11 2.58 -7.02
C GLU A 117 -7.92 1.16 -6.48
N TYR A 118 -8.43 0.16 -7.21
CA TYR A 118 -8.29 -1.25 -6.86
C TYR A 118 -6.82 -1.68 -6.95
N HIS A 119 -6.12 -1.28 -8.02
CA HIS A 119 -4.69 -1.57 -8.18
C HIS A 119 -3.85 -0.87 -7.10
N ALA A 120 -4.12 0.40 -6.81
CA ALA A 120 -3.48 1.13 -5.73
C ALA A 120 -3.70 0.47 -4.36
N ARG A 121 -4.90 -0.04 -4.09
CA ARG A 121 -5.18 -0.78 -2.85
C ARG A 121 -4.32 -2.03 -2.71
N ILE A 122 -4.10 -2.77 -3.81
CA ILE A 122 -3.22 -3.94 -3.78
C ILE A 122 -1.78 -3.52 -3.47
N ILE A 123 -1.26 -2.45 -4.09
CA ILE A 123 0.09 -1.93 -3.80
C ILE A 123 0.20 -1.54 -2.33
N ALA A 124 -0.78 -0.81 -1.79
CA ALA A 124 -0.82 -0.43 -0.37
C ALA A 124 -0.82 -1.66 0.56
N GLN A 125 -1.59 -2.70 0.23
CA GLN A 125 -1.58 -3.97 0.99
C GLN A 125 -0.22 -4.67 0.94
N LYS A 126 0.45 -4.68 -0.22
CA LYS A 126 1.81 -5.24 -0.32
C LYS A 126 2.81 -4.43 0.49
N TYR A 127 2.70 -3.11 0.48
CA TYR A 127 3.51 -2.24 1.33
C TYR A 127 3.32 -2.52 2.81
N LEU A 128 2.07 -2.57 3.30
CA LEU A 128 1.77 -2.92 4.69
C LEU A 128 2.35 -4.29 5.08
N ALA A 129 2.27 -5.27 4.19
CA ALA A 129 2.88 -6.57 4.43
C ALA A 129 4.41 -6.48 4.57
N ARG A 130 5.09 -5.63 3.77
CA ARG A 130 6.54 -5.37 3.92
C ARG A 130 6.87 -4.69 5.23
N GLU A 131 6.09 -3.68 5.63
CA GLU A 131 6.25 -2.98 6.91
C GLU A 131 6.15 -3.96 8.09
N LEU A 132 5.15 -4.85 8.06
CA LEU A 132 5.00 -5.88 9.09
C LEU A 132 6.18 -6.86 9.13
N ILE A 133 6.73 -7.26 7.98
CA ILE A 133 7.92 -8.13 7.91
C ILE A 133 9.14 -7.41 8.51
N THR A 134 9.36 -6.14 8.17
CA THR A 134 10.44 -5.34 8.74
C THR A 134 10.28 -5.18 10.26
N PHE A 135 9.07 -4.88 10.71
CA PHE A 135 8.74 -4.77 12.13
C PHE A 135 9.04 -6.07 12.89
N THR A 136 8.53 -7.22 12.42
CA THR A 136 8.75 -8.49 13.10
C THR A 136 10.21 -8.90 13.11
N SER A 137 10.94 -8.66 12.02
CA SER A 137 12.38 -8.92 11.94
C SER A 137 13.18 -8.09 12.94
N HIS A 138 12.81 -6.81 13.10
CA HIS A 138 13.43 -5.90 14.07
C HIS A 138 13.19 -6.35 15.51
N ILE A 139 11.94 -6.66 15.87
CA ILE A 139 11.59 -7.15 17.21
C ILE A 139 12.25 -8.50 17.49
N GLN A 140 12.26 -9.41 16.52
CA GLN A 140 12.94 -10.70 16.64
C GLN A 140 14.45 -10.51 16.88
N SER A 141 15.10 -9.61 16.14
CA SER A 141 16.53 -9.33 16.33
C SER A 141 16.81 -8.80 17.73
N LYS A 142 15.96 -7.91 18.27
CA LYS A 142 16.11 -7.38 19.62
C LYS A 142 15.84 -8.43 20.70
N ALA A 143 14.88 -9.33 20.48
CA ALA A 143 14.55 -10.38 21.43
C ALA A 143 15.69 -11.40 21.64
N PHE A 144 16.63 -11.51 20.69
CA PHE A 144 17.84 -12.32 20.85
C PHE A 144 18.99 -11.60 21.58
N ASP A 145 18.89 -10.27 21.79
CA ASP A 145 19.90 -9.50 22.47
C ASP A 145 19.67 -9.56 24.00
N GLU A 146 20.50 -10.33 24.70
CA GLU A 146 20.43 -10.51 26.15
C GLU A 146 20.69 -9.21 26.95
N THR A 147 21.13 -8.13 26.31
CA THR A 147 21.36 -6.83 26.96
C THR A 147 20.13 -5.92 27.00
N ILE A 148 19.07 -6.28 26.26
CA ILE A 148 17.83 -5.50 26.17
C ILE A 148 16.84 -6.00 27.23
N ASP A 149 16.23 -5.06 27.95
CA ASP A 149 15.13 -5.37 28.87
C ASP A 149 13.86 -5.78 28.09
N VAL A 150 13.23 -6.87 28.50
CA VAL A 150 12.08 -7.44 27.79
C VAL A 150 10.84 -6.55 27.91
N ASP A 151 10.65 -5.86 29.04
CA ASP A 151 9.50 -4.97 29.24
C ASP A 151 9.63 -3.72 28.36
N ASP A 152 10.85 -3.17 28.24
CA ASP A 152 11.15 -2.07 27.32
C ASP A 152 10.91 -2.48 25.85
N LEU A 153 11.33 -3.69 25.47
CA LEU A 153 11.10 -4.21 24.12
C LEU A 153 9.60 -4.40 23.81
N MET A 154 8.82 -4.88 24.78
CA MET A 154 7.37 -5.01 24.65
C MET A 154 6.71 -3.64 24.43
N GLN A 155 7.10 -2.62 25.20
CA GLN A 155 6.56 -1.27 25.04
C GLN A 155 6.92 -0.66 23.68
N GLU A 156 8.15 -0.86 23.19
CA GLU A 156 8.55 -0.45 21.84
C GLU A 156 7.73 -1.17 20.75
N ALA A 157 7.51 -2.48 20.92
CA ALA A 157 6.75 -3.28 19.97
C ALA A 157 5.30 -2.79 19.87
N GLU A 158 4.65 -2.53 21.00
CA GLU A 158 3.28 -1.99 21.05
C GLU A 158 3.19 -0.63 20.37
N GLY A 159 4.13 0.29 20.67
CA GLY A 159 4.16 1.62 20.06
C GLY A 159 4.32 1.57 18.54
N LYS A 160 5.27 0.79 18.05
CA LYS A 160 5.51 0.64 16.60
C LYS A 160 4.37 -0.05 15.88
N LEU A 161 3.78 -1.10 16.47
CA LEU A 161 2.65 -1.79 15.86
C LEU A 161 1.44 -0.86 15.78
N PHE A 162 1.24 -0.02 16.80
CA PHE A 162 0.20 1.01 16.79
C PHE A 162 0.44 2.06 15.68
N GLU A 163 1.67 2.53 15.49
CA GLU A 163 2.02 3.44 14.39
C GLU A 163 1.71 2.85 13.01
N ILE A 164 2.11 1.58 12.78
CA ILE A 164 1.80 0.85 11.54
C ILE A 164 0.29 0.75 11.34
N SER A 165 -0.47 0.43 12.40
CA SER A 165 -1.94 0.37 12.34
C SER A 165 -2.55 1.73 11.94
N GLN A 166 -2.12 2.82 12.58
CA GLN A 166 -2.64 4.16 12.34
C GLN A 166 -2.38 4.68 10.92
N GLN A 167 -1.21 4.39 10.35
CA GLN A 167 -0.89 4.77 8.98
C GLN A 167 -1.81 4.09 7.96
N ASN A 168 -2.34 2.90 8.27
CA ASN A 168 -3.23 2.14 7.40
C ASN A 168 -4.72 2.41 7.65
N MET A 169 -5.11 2.87 8.84
CA MET A 169 -6.52 3.11 9.20
C MET A 169 -7.17 4.34 8.55
N LYS A 170 -6.43 5.19 7.82
CA LYS A 170 -6.97 6.46 7.30
C LYS A 170 -8.12 6.33 6.28
N LYS A 171 -8.56 5.13 5.89
CA LYS A 171 -9.56 4.93 4.81
C LYS A 171 -10.90 4.28 5.15
N ASP A 172 -11.14 3.81 6.37
CA ASP A 172 -12.39 3.10 6.70
C ASP A 172 -13.43 3.95 7.44
N TYR A 173 -13.58 5.23 7.08
CA TYR A 173 -14.75 6.01 7.51
C TYR A 173 -15.53 6.50 6.29
N THR A 174 -16.65 5.83 6.01
CA THR A 174 -17.69 6.40 5.15
C THR A 174 -18.39 7.49 5.95
N GLN A 175 -18.47 8.72 5.44
CA GLN A 175 -19.29 9.75 6.06
C GLN A 175 -20.74 9.23 6.17
N ILE A 176 -21.41 9.42 7.32
CA ILE A 176 -22.78 8.92 7.51
C ILE A 176 -23.80 9.60 6.58
N ASN A 177 -23.50 10.83 6.15
CA ASN A 177 -24.38 11.66 5.32
C ASN A 177 -24.74 11.02 3.96
N PRO A 178 -23.79 10.51 3.13
CA PRO A 178 -24.13 9.82 1.90
C PRO A 178 -24.92 8.53 2.13
N VAL A 179 -24.74 7.83 3.25
CA VAL A 179 -25.53 6.64 3.60
C VAL A 179 -26.98 7.02 3.93
N ILE A 180 -27.19 8.12 4.67
CA ILE A 180 -28.53 8.64 4.96
C ILE A 180 -29.21 9.10 3.68
N ALA A 181 -28.50 9.79 2.78
CA ALA A 181 -29.05 10.24 1.51
C ALA A 181 -29.50 9.05 0.63
N GLN A 182 -28.67 8.01 0.53
CA GLN A 182 -29.02 6.78 -0.20
C GLN A 182 -30.20 6.05 0.45
N ALA A 183 -30.24 5.97 1.78
CA ALA A 183 -31.38 5.38 2.49
C ALA A 183 -32.67 6.19 2.26
N TYR A 184 -32.60 7.52 2.22
CA TYR A 184 -33.74 8.39 1.97
C TYR A 184 -34.24 8.27 0.52
N GLU A 185 -33.34 8.22 -0.47
CA GLU A 185 -33.71 7.93 -1.85
C GLU A 185 -34.35 6.55 -2.02
N LEU A 186 -33.83 5.54 -1.32
CA LEU A 186 -34.41 4.20 -1.33
C LEU A 186 -35.83 4.22 -0.73
N MET A 187 -36.02 4.89 0.40
CA MET A 187 -37.35 5.07 1.01
C MET A 187 -38.31 5.81 0.07
N GLN A 188 -37.85 6.88 -0.61
CA GLN A 188 -38.68 7.59 -1.58
C GLN A 188 -39.04 6.71 -2.79
N LYS A 189 -38.09 5.91 -3.31
CA LYS A 189 -38.36 4.97 -4.40
C LYS A 189 -39.37 3.88 -4.00
N VAL A 190 -39.29 3.39 -2.77
CA VAL A 190 -40.25 2.43 -2.23
C VAL A 190 -41.62 3.10 -2.00
N ALA A 191 -41.65 4.32 -1.46
CA ALA A 191 -42.88 5.06 -1.20
C ALA A 191 -43.58 5.56 -2.47
N ALA A 192 -42.84 5.84 -3.55
CA ALA A 192 -43.39 6.27 -4.83
C ALA A 192 -43.94 5.12 -5.69
N ARG A 193 -43.73 3.86 -5.28
CA ARG A 193 -44.36 2.70 -5.91
C ARG A 193 -45.78 2.55 -5.36
N THR A 194 -46.76 2.56 -6.26
CA THR A 194 -48.19 2.41 -5.96
C THR A 194 -48.60 0.98 -5.59
N ASP A 195 -47.68 0.03 -5.73
CA ASP A 195 -48.00 -1.40 -5.79
C ASP A 195 -47.67 -2.12 -4.47
N GLY A 196 -47.31 -1.38 -3.41
CA GLY A 196 -47.10 -1.89 -2.04
C GLY A 196 -45.88 -2.79 -1.83
N LEU A 197 -45.27 -3.28 -2.91
CA LEU A 197 -44.24 -4.31 -2.91
C LEU A 197 -42.83 -3.75 -3.19
N SER A 198 -41.95 -3.93 -2.21
CA SER A 198 -40.52 -3.66 -2.35
C SER A 198 -39.81 -4.89 -2.96
N GLY A 199 -40.13 -5.24 -4.21
CA GLY A 199 -39.52 -6.41 -4.85
C GLY A 199 -40.05 -6.74 -6.25
N LEU A 200 -39.68 -7.93 -6.74
CA LEU A 200 -40.36 -8.61 -7.84
C LEU A 200 -41.52 -9.42 -7.24
N GLU A 201 -42.71 -9.35 -7.83
CA GLU A 201 -43.87 -10.11 -7.37
C GLU A 201 -43.58 -11.61 -7.41
N SER A 202 -43.77 -12.28 -6.28
CA SER A 202 -43.63 -13.74 -6.20
C SER A 202 -44.83 -14.45 -6.82
N GLY A 203 -45.96 -13.74 -6.98
CA GLY A 203 -47.22 -14.26 -7.50
C GLY A 203 -48.06 -14.98 -6.44
N TYR A 204 -47.68 -14.87 -5.17
CA TYR A 204 -48.38 -15.43 -4.04
C TYR A 204 -48.93 -14.31 -3.15
N ASN A 205 -50.21 -14.00 -3.29
CA ASN A 205 -50.92 -12.93 -2.54
C ASN A 205 -50.84 -13.00 -1.00
N ALA A 206 -50.31 -14.10 -0.43
CA ALA A 206 -50.13 -14.26 1.02
C ALA A 206 -48.72 -13.83 1.50
N LEU A 207 -47.78 -13.64 0.58
CA LEU A 207 -46.39 -13.25 0.83
C LEU A 207 -46.05 -11.88 0.19
N ASP A 208 -46.74 -11.54 -0.89
CA ASP A 208 -46.72 -10.24 -1.56
C ASP A 208 -47.64 -9.23 -0.85
#